data_AF-A0A7D9J4A8-F1
#
_entry.id   AF-A0A7D9J4A8-F1
#
_cell.length_a   1.000
_cell.length_b   1.000
_cell.length_c   1.000
_cell.angle_alpha   90.00
_cell.angle_beta   90.00
_cell.angle_gamma   90.00
#
_symmetry.space_group_name_H-M   'P 1'
#
loop_
_entity.id
_entity.type
_entity.pdbx_description
1 polymer ?
#
loop_
_entity_poly.entity_id
_entity_poly.type
_entity_poly.pdbx_seq_one_letter_code
_entity_poly.pdbx_strand_id
1 'polypeptide(L)'
;LEKNPLVEPVQYRPELGSDLNRLAQDANEMLEKVMHRLADRVRQRRIQMFPLFEDYDRIHNGTVSRTQFHRVLSELDIGSLVSSREFTVLYKKFDVLIGGKHDFNYITFCDLVNEYAQFEHGKP
;
A
#
# COMPACT_ATOMS: atom_id res chain seq x y z
N LEU A 1 47.57 17.54 44.25
CA LEU A 1 46.39 16.74 44.64
C LEU A 1 45.32 16.97 43.57
N GLU A 2 45.46 16.35 42.40
CA GLU A 2 44.56 16.59 41.27
C GLU A 2 43.42 15.57 41.29
N LYS A 3 42.21 16.08 41.54
CA LYS A 3 40.97 15.38 41.24
C LYS A 3 40.65 15.65 39.77
N ASN A 4 40.38 14.61 38.99
CA ASN A 4 39.49 14.67 37.82
C ASN A 4 39.09 13.24 37.42
N PRO A 5 37.91 12.72 37.85
CA PRO A 5 37.39 11.46 37.34
C PRO A 5 36.82 11.71 35.93
N LEU A 6 37.42 11.09 34.91
CA LEU A 6 36.86 11.05 33.57
C LEU A 6 35.67 10.07 33.57
N VAL A 7 34.48 10.59 33.81
CA VAL A 7 33.24 9.88 33.47
C VAL A 7 33.02 10.08 31.98
N GLU A 8 33.27 9.03 31.20
CA GLU A 8 32.85 9.03 29.80
C GLU A 8 31.31 9.13 29.73
N PRO A 9 30.76 10.09 28.98
CA PRO A 9 29.32 10.17 28.81
C PRO A 9 28.87 8.97 27.99
N VAL A 10 27.96 8.17 28.56
CA VAL A 10 27.27 7.10 27.83
C VAL A 10 26.57 7.74 26.64
N GLN A 11 27.09 7.52 25.42
CA GLN A 11 26.45 8.01 24.21
C GLN A 11 25.09 7.32 24.06
N TYR A 12 24.01 8.09 24.22
CA TYR A 12 22.67 7.65 23.88
C TYR A 12 22.60 7.45 22.36
N ARG A 13 22.55 6.19 21.92
CA ARG A 13 22.17 5.81 20.55
C ARG A 13 20.64 5.66 20.52
N PRO A 14 19.89 6.54 19.85
CA PRO A 14 18.45 6.36 19.73
C PRO A 14 18.19 5.10 18.89
N GLU A 15 17.26 4.27 19.34
CA GLU A 15 16.88 3.00 18.72
C GLU A 15 16.01 3.20 17.46
N LEU A 16 16.30 4.23 16.65
CA LEU A 16 15.57 4.61 15.43
C LEU A 16 15.36 3.44 14.46
N GLY A 17 16.30 2.49 14.42
CA GLY A 17 16.20 1.31 13.56
C GLY A 17 15.09 0.34 13.96
N SER A 18 14.79 0.19 15.25
CA SER A 18 13.76 -0.75 15.71
C SER A 18 12.36 -0.22 15.45
N ASP A 19 12.14 1.08 15.65
CA ASP A 19 10.85 1.74 15.41
C ASP A 19 10.50 1.82 13.92
N LEU A 20 11.47 2.15 13.06
CA LEU A 20 11.24 2.16 11.61
C LEU A 20 10.91 0.77 11.06
N ASN A 21 11.60 -0.26 11.55
CA ASN A 21 11.31 -1.65 11.18
C ASN A 21 9.92 -2.09 11.66
N ARG A 22 9.54 -1.74 12.90
CA ARG A 22 8.20 -2.03 13.43
C ARG A 22 7.11 -1.34 12.61
N LEU A 23 7.28 -0.06 12.28
CA LEU A 23 6.34 0.67 11.43
C LEU A 23 6.21 0.07 10.02
N ALA A 24 7.33 -0.39 9.44
CA ALA A 24 7.32 -1.09 8.16
C ALA A 24 6.60 -2.44 8.25
N GLN A 25 6.83 -3.21 9.32
CA GLN A 25 6.13 -4.46 9.58
C GLN A 25 4.61 -4.23 9.74
N ASP A 26 4.21 -3.27 10.56
CA ASP A 26 2.80 -2.90 10.75
C ASP A 26 2.12 -2.50 9.42
N ALA A 27 2.84 -1.78 8.57
CA ALA A 27 2.36 -1.39 7.24
C ALA A 27 2.22 -2.59 6.30
N ASN A 28 3.17 -3.54 6.33
CA ASN A 28 3.11 -4.76 5.53
C ASN A 28 1.96 -5.67 5.97
N GLU A 29 1.78 -5.87 7.28
CA GLU A 29 0.64 -6.65 7.80
C GLU A 29 -0.71 -6.00 7.45
N MET A 30 -0.76 -4.66 7.48
CA MET A 30 -1.94 -3.92 7.06
C MET A 30 -2.22 -4.07 5.56
N LEU A 31 -1.17 -3.99 4.74
CA LEU A 31 -1.26 -4.21 3.30
C LEU A 31 -1.80 -5.61 2.99
N GLU A 32 -1.25 -6.64 3.63
CA GLU A 32 -1.66 -8.03 3.44
C GLU A 32 -3.16 -8.21 3.71
N LYS A 33 -3.63 -7.70 4.87
CA LYS A 33 -5.03 -7.80 5.29
C LYS A 33 -5.98 -7.08 4.33
N VAL A 34 -5.62 -5.90 3.82
CA VAL A 34 -6.48 -5.18 2.88
C VAL A 34 -6.50 -5.84 1.50
N MET A 35 -5.35 -6.37 1.04
CA MET A 35 -5.27 -7.08 -0.24
C MET A 35 -6.15 -8.33 -0.24
N HIS A 36 -6.13 -9.13 0.83
CA HIS A 36 -7.04 -10.27 0.97
C HIS A 36 -8.51 -9.86 0.92
N ARG A 37 -8.93 -8.82 1.66
CA ARG A 37 -10.32 -8.37 1.63
C ARG A 37 -10.77 -7.88 0.26
N LEU A 38 -9.91 -7.12 -0.42
CA LEU A 38 -10.18 -6.62 -1.78
C LEU A 38 -10.31 -7.80 -2.75
N ALA A 39 -9.37 -8.73 -2.71
CA ALA A 39 -9.37 -9.93 -3.54
C ALA A 39 -10.60 -10.81 -3.34
N ASP A 40 -11.00 -11.05 -2.08
CA ASP A 40 -12.22 -11.81 -1.78
C ASP A 40 -13.45 -11.14 -2.39
N ARG A 41 -13.57 -9.80 -2.25
CA ARG A 41 -14.69 -9.08 -2.84
C ARG A 41 -14.68 -9.12 -4.37
N VAL A 42 -13.50 -8.94 -4.98
CA VAL A 42 -13.30 -9.00 -6.43
C VAL A 42 -13.67 -10.38 -6.97
N ARG A 43 -13.22 -11.45 -6.32
CA ARG A 43 -13.57 -12.84 -6.64
C ARG A 43 -15.06 -13.10 -6.52
N GLN A 44 -15.65 -12.78 -5.36
CA GLN A 44 -17.07 -13.06 -5.06
C GLN A 44 -18.02 -12.36 -6.05
N ARG A 45 -17.70 -11.12 -6.43
CA ARG A 45 -18.53 -10.32 -7.35
C ARG A 45 -18.06 -10.36 -8.80
N ARG A 46 -16.99 -11.09 -9.10
CA ARG A 46 -16.36 -11.16 -10.43
C ARG A 46 -16.05 -9.78 -11.01
N ILE A 47 -15.51 -8.89 -10.17
CA ILE A 47 -15.24 -7.50 -10.54
C ILE A 47 -14.07 -7.46 -11.52
N GLN A 48 -14.26 -6.76 -12.64
CA GLN A 48 -13.19 -6.43 -13.58
C GLN A 48 -12.67 -5.04 -13.21
N MET A 49 -11.55 -4.97 -12.49
CA MET A 49 -11.02 -3.68 -11.99
C MET A 49 -10.38 -2.84 -13.10
N PHE A 50 -9.68 -3.49 -14.02
CA PHE A 50 -8.84 -2.83 -15.03
C PHE A 50 -9.62 -1.85 -15.94
N PRO A 51 -10.80 -2.21 -16.51
CA PRO A 51 -11.49 -1.32 -17.44
C PRO A 51 -11.87 0.03 -16.81
N LEU A 52 -12.29 0.04 -15.54
CA LEU A 52 -12.66 1.29 -14.90
C LEU A 52 -11.44 2.18 -14.63
N PHE A 53 -10.27 1.61 -14.33
CA PHE A 53 -9.05 2.41 -14.25
C PHE A 53 -8.64 2.98 -15.60
N GLU A 54 -8.80 2.21 -16.68
CA GLU A 54 -8.48 2.65 -18.04
C GLU A 54 -9.31 3.87 -18.48
N ASP A 55 -10.58 3.96 -18.08
CA ASP A 55 -11.43 5.14 -18.31
C ASP A 55 -10.85 6.42 -17.68
N TYR A 56 -10.05 6.30 -16.61
CA TYR A 56 -9.38 7.41 -15.92
C TYR A 56 -7.97 7.71 -16.46
N ASP A 57 -7.32 6.75 -17.12
CA ASP A 57 -5.98 6.87 -17.70
C ASP A 57 -6.02 7.24 -19.18
N ARG A 58 -6.35 8.51 -19.45
CA ARG A 58 -6.52 9.05 -20.81
C ARG A 58 -5.27 8.99 -21.70
N ILE A 59 -4.10 8.83 -21.10
CA ILE A 59 -2.81 8.79 -21.83
C ILE A 59 -2.22 7.38 -21.88
N HIS A 60 -2.94 6.38 -21.34
CA HIS A 60 -2.56 4.97 -21.32
C HIS A 60 -1.15 4.72 -20.77
N ASN A 61 -0.79 5.41 -19.68
CA ASN A 61 0.51 5.28 -19.05
C ASN A 61 0.52 4.30 -17.86
N GLY A 62 -0.60 3.66 -17.56
CA GLY A 62 -0.76 2.71 -16.46
C GLY A 62 -0.90 3.34 -15.09
N THR A 63 -1.19 4.65 -15.03
CA THR A 63 -1.28 5.37 -13.75
C THR A 63 -2.50 6.28 -13.65
N VAL A 64 -2.92 6.53 -12.41
CA VAL A 64 -3.99 7.48 -12.09
C VAL A 64 -3.62 8.33 -10.87
N SER A 65 -4.18 9.52 -10.74
CA SER A 65 -3.96 10.33 -9.53
C SER A 65 -4.57 9.68 -8.28
N ARG A 66 -4.06 10.08 -7.10
CA ARG A 66 -4.61 9.65 -5.80
C ARG A 66 -6.13 9.79 -5.69
N THR A 67 -6.68 10.90 -6.18
CA THR A 67 -8.13 11.16 -6.15
C THR A 67 -8.89 10.26 -7.11
N GLN A 68 -8.34 10.00 -8.30
CA GLN A 68 -8.94 9.07 -9.26
C GLN A 68 -8.92 7.64 -8.72
N PHE A 69 -7.82 7.19 -8.12
CA PHE A 69 -7.76 5.90 -7.43
C PHE A 69 -8.87 5.74 -6.39
N HIS A 70 -9.08 6.74 -5.53
CA HIS A 70 -10.17 6.72 -4.55
C HIS A 70 -11.56 6.64 -5.22
N ARG A 71 -11.78 7.37 -6.32
CA ARG A 71 -13.05 7.33 -7.06
C ARG A 71 -13.30 5.95 -7.65
N VAL A 72 -12.29 5.34 -8.27
CA VAL A 72 -12.39 3.98 -8.82
C VAL A 72 -12.79 2.98 -7.74
N LEU A 73 -12.18 3.01 -6.55
CA LEU A 73 -12.58 2.13 -5.45
C LEU A 73 -14.04 2.35 -5.03
N SER A 74 -14.50 3.60 -5.00
CA SER A 74 -15.89 3.93 -4.67
C SER A 74 -16.88 3.42 -5.71
N GLU A 75 -16.56 3.59 -7.00
CA GLU A 75 -17.41 3.17 -8.11
C GLU A 75 -17.49 1.65 -8.27
N LEU A 76 -16.42 0.93 -7.92
CA LEU A 76 -16.42 -0.54 -7.85
C LEU A 76 -17.15 -1.09 -6.60
N ASP A 77 -17.69 -0.24 -5.73
CA ASP A 77 -18.32 -0.62 -4.45
C ASP A 77 -17.37 -1.45 -3.54
N ILE A 78 -16.08 -1.11 -3.56
CA ILE A 78 -15.04 -1.72 -2.71
C ILE A 78 -14.33 -0.70 -1.82
N GLY A 79 -14.58 0.60 -1.99
CA GLY A 79 -13.97 1.66 -1.18
C GLY A 79 -14.33 1.57 0.31
N SER A 80 -15.54 1.09 0.63
CA SER A 80 -15.97 0.85 2.02
C SER A 80 -15.18 -0.25 2.72
N LEU A 81 -14.47 -1.10 1.95
CA LEU A 81 -13.59 -2.13 2.50
C LEU A 81 -12.24 -1.58 2.92
N VAL A 82 -11.89 -0.33 2.62
CA VAL A 82 -10.55 0.23 2.83
C VAL A 82 -10.63 1.41 3.79
N SER A 83 -10.00 1.31 4.96
CA SER A 83 -9.90 2.44 5.88
C SER A 83 -8.96 3.53 5.35
N SER A 84 -9.05 4.76 5.89
CA SER A 84 -8.16 5.87 5.48
C SER A 84 -6.67 5.57 5.69
N ARG A 85 -6.33 4.78 6.72
CA ARG A 85 -4.94 4.36 6.98
C ARG A 85 -4.49 3.34 5.95
N GLU A 86 -5.30 2.32 5.66
CA GLU A 86 -5.01 1.32 4.63
C GLU A 86 -4.93 1.94 3.24
N PHE A 87 -5.81 2.90 2.91
CA PHE A 87 -5.74 3.65 1.66
C PHE A 87 -4.38 4.35 1.49
N THR A 88 -3.85 4.92 2.58
CA THR A 88 -2.53 5.56 2.55
C THR A 88 -1.40 4.54 2.36
N VAL A 89 -1.52 3.34 2.94
CA VAL A 89 -0.56 2.25 2.75
C VAL A 89 -0.60 1.74 1.30
N LEU A 90 -1.80 1.47 0.76
CA LEU A 90 -2.01 1.08 -0.63
C LEU A 90 -1.41 2.13 -1.57
N TYR A 91 -1.79 3.40 -1.39
CA TYR A 91 -1.29 4.48 -2.24
C TYR A 91 0.25 4.51 -2.24
N LYS A 92 0.88 4.46 -1.06
CA LYS A 92 2.35 4.44 -0.95
C LYS A 92 3.00 3.20 -1.58
N LYS A 93 2.35 2.04 -1.53
CA LYS A 93 2.88 0.79 -2.08
C LYS A 93 3.00 0.82 -3.61
N PHE A 94 2.04 1.48 -4.28
CA PHE A 94 1.97 1.56 -5.73
C PHE A 94 2.25 2.98 -6.26
N ASP A 95 2.84 3.84 -5.42
CA ASP A 95 3.21 5.20 -5.78
C ASP A 95 4.38 5.18 -6.78
N VAL A 96 4.26 5.96 -7.84
CA VAL A 96 5.29 6.13 -8.87
C VAL A 96 5.45 7.61 -9.19
N LEU A 97 6.71 8.03 -9.40
CA LEU A 97 7.05 9.41 -9.75
C LEU A 97 7.17 9.55 -11.27
N ILE A 98 6.21 10.25 -11.89
CA ILE A 98 6.18 10.51 -13.34
C ILE A 98 6.17 12.03 -13.57
N GLY A 99 7.18 12.55 -14.29
CA GLY A 99 7.26 13.97 -14.59
C GLY A 99 7.29 14.88 -13.35
N GLY A 100 7.83 14.39 -12.23
CA GLY A 100 7.87 15.13 -10.95
C GLY A 100 6.56 15.08 -10.15
N LYS A 101 5.55 14.33 -10.60
CA LYS A 101 4.28 14.14 -9.91
C LYS A 101 4.15 12.68 -9.44
N HIS A 102 3.66 12.52 -8.22
CA HIS A 102 3.28 11.23 -7.65
C HIS A 102 1.92 10.80 -8.20
N ASP A 103 1.88 9.65 -8.85
CA ASP A 103 0.65 8.97 -9.32
C ASP A 103 0.66 7.50 -8.87
N PHE A 104 -0.49 6.84 -9.01
CA PHE A 104 -0.74 5.47 -8.55
C PHE A 104 -0.68 4.49 -9.73
N ASN A 105 0.22 3.52 -9.67
CA ASN A 105 0.33 2.45 -10.67
C ASN A 105 -0.80 1.42 -10.49
N TYR A 106 -1.88 1.61 -11.24
CA TYR A 106 -3.07 0.76 -11.13
C TYR A 106 -2.88 -0.61 -11.79
N ILE A 107 -1.95 -0.74 -12.73
CA ILE A 107 -1.66 -2.01 -13.41
C ILE A 107 -1.14 -3.01 -12.37
N THR A 108 -0.06 -2.66 -11.68
CA THR A 108 0.52 -3.52 -10.63
C THR A 108 -0.46 -3.76 -9.49
N PHE A 109 -1.30 -2.78 -9.15
CA PHE A 109 -2.35 -2.97 -8.16
C PHE A 109 -3.40 -4.01 -8.62
N CYS A 110 -3.93 -3.89 -9.84
CA CYS A 110 -4.92 -4.82 -10.37
C CYS A 110 -4.34 -6.24 -10.48
N ASP A 111 -3.11 -6.37 -10.97
CA ASP A 111 -2.43 -7.65 -11.08
C ASP A 111 -2.29 -8.32 -9.72
N LEU A 112 -1.85 -7.58 -8.70
CA LEU A 112 -1.69 -8.14 -7.35
C LEU A 112 -3.04 -8.50 -6.73
N VAL A 113 -4.09 -7.68 -6.90
CA VAL A 113 -5.43 -8.05 -6.41
C VAL A 113 -5.94 -9.31 -7.11
N ASN A 114 -5.70 -9.46 -8.42
CA ASN A 114 -6.08 -10.64 -9.18
C ASN A 114 -5.29 -11.88 -8.75
N GLU A 115 -4.00 -11.75 -8.44
CA GLU A 115 -3.18 -12.82 -7.89
C GLU A 115 -3.73 -13.30 -6.53
N TYR A 116 -4.05 -12.38 -5.62
CA TYR A 116 -4.71 -12.73 -4.35
C TYR A 116 -6.10 -13.34 -4.57
N ALA A 117 -6.85 -12.88 -5.57
CA ALA A 117 -8.17 -13.41 -5.91
C ALA A 117 -8.10 -14.82 -6.52
N GLN A 118 -6.96 -15.19 -7.10
CA GLN A 118 -6.65 -16.53 -7.60
C GLN A 118 -5.97 -17.42 -6.54
N PHE A 119 -5.76 -16.91 -5.32
CA PHE A 119 -5.32 -17.69 -4.17
C PHE A 119 -6.50 -18.45 -3.53
N GLU A 120 -7.03 -19.39 -4.30
CA GLU A 120 -7.34 -20.74 -3.80
C GLU A 120 -6.49 -21.71 -4.64
N HIS A 121 -5.18 -21.79 -4.35
CA HIS A 121 -4.57 -23.12 -4.30
C HIS A 121 -5.14 -23.81 -3.05
N GLY A 122 -6.44 -24.12 -3.11
CA GLY A 122 -6.97 -25.16 -2.26
C GLY A 122 -6.20 -26.42 -2.59
N LYS A 123 -5.61 -27.03 -1.57
CA LYS A 123 -5.42 -28.48 -1.40
C LYS A 123 -4.50 -28.74 -0.22
N PRO A 124 -4.66 -29.88 0.47
CA PRO A 124 -5.85 -30.53 0.98
C PRO A 124 -6.07 -30.22 2.47
#